data_AF-A0A2A4N426-F1
#
_entry.id   AF-A0A2A4N426-F1
#
_cell.length_a   1.000
_cell.length_b   1.000
_cell.length_c   1.000
_cell.angle_alpha   90.00
_cell.angle_beta   90.00
_cell.angle_gamma   90.00
#
_symmetry.space_group_name_H-M   'P 1'
#
loop_
_entity.id
_entity.type
_entity.pdbx_description
1 polymer ?
#
loop_
_entity_poly.entity_id
_entity_poly.type
_entity_poly.pdbx_seq_one_letter_code
_entity_poly.pdbx_strand_id
1 'polypeptide(L)'
;MALFRKLLFPFSFLYGLIIYLRNVLYDVGILKSHSFDIPVISVGNIAVGGTGKTPHVEYLVRLLKDQYKIAVLSRGYKRTTSDYFLAENISDASEIGDEPCQIKQKFPDIQVAVCEDRVEGVKNLLKAFPDLDVVLLDDAYQHRQIRPNLSILLIDYNSLFKNRMLLPAGDLREPFTAKKRADILIVTKTPEIISDKEKENILKKLKPRKDQKVFYTYIEYGLLTNCFENTDHIPTLDENLSIMLFCGVANPQPL
;
A
#
# COMPACT_ATOMS: atom_id res chain seq x y z
N MET A 1 -4.41 11.60 24.48
CA MET A 1 -4.81 10.98 23.18
C MET A 1 -6.04 10.07 23.29
N ALA A 2 -6.06 9.03 24.15
CA ALA A 2 -7.17 8.07 24.19
C ALA A 2 -8.55 8.66 24.59
N LEU A 3 -8.58 9.66 25.49
CA LEU A 3 -9.84 10.29 25.94
C LEU A 3 -10.51 11.13 24.82
N PHE A 4 -9.72 11.89 24.07
CA PHE A 4 -10.21 12.66 22.91
C PHE A 4 -10.76 11.76 21.80
N ARG A 5 -10.10 10.61 21.54
CA ARG A 5 -10.60 9.62 20.57
C ARG A 5 -11.96 9.04 20.95
N LYS A 6 -12.28 8.90 22.24
CA LYS A 6 -13.61 8.45 22.69
C LYS A 6 -14.70 9.47 22.38
N LEU A 7 -14.41 10.76 22.48
CA LEU A 7 -15.35 11.83 22.11
C LEU A 7 -15.65 11.82 20.60
N LEU A 8 -14.72 11.33 19.79
CA LEU A 8 -14.86 11.19 18.33
C LEU A 8 -15.63 9.94 17.88
N PHE A 9 -16.14 9.13 18.83
CA PHE A 9 -16.87 7.90 18.51
C PHE A 9 -18.13 8.12 17.67
N PRO A 10 -18.99 9.13 17.94
CA PRO A 10 -20.18 9.37 17.12
C PRO A 10 -19.84 9.65 15.65
N PHE A 11 -18.76 10.39 15.39
CA PHE A 11 -18.27 10.65 14.04
C PHE A 11 -17.75 9.38 13.36
N SER A 12 -17.18 8.45 14.13
CA SER A 12 -16.70 7.17 13.60
C SER A 12 -17.85 6.23 13.24
N PHE A 13 -18.95 6.31 13.99
CA PHE A 13 -20.19 5.60 13.65
C PHE A 13 -20.77 6.13 12.33
N LEU A 14 -20.88 7.46 12.18
CA LEU A 14 -21.36 8.08 10.94
C LEU A 14 -20.46 7.74 9.74
N TYR A 15 -19.14 7.87 9.91
CA TYR A 15 -18.17 7.45 8.89
C TYR A 15 -18.34 5.97 8.53
N GLY A 16 -18.48 5.10 9.53
CA GLY A 16 -18.71 3.68 9.33
C GLY A 16 -19.99 3.38 8.58
N LEU A 17 -21.08 4.10 8.86
CA LEU A 17 -22.34 3.95 8.12
C LEU A 17 -22.17 4.33 6.65
N ILE A 18 -21.51 5.45 6.35
CA ILE A 18 -21.24 5.87 4.96
C ILE A 18 -20.40 4.83 4.22
N ILE A 19 -19.32 4.34 4.83
CA ILE A 19 -18.46 3.32 4.25
C ILE A 19 -19.20 1.99 4.07
N TYR A 20 -20.04 1.60 5.04
CA TYR A 20 -20.86 0.41 4.95
C TYR A 20 -21.83 0.49 3.78
N LEU A 21 -22.62 1.58 3.69
CA LEU A 21 -23.57 1.79 2.60
C LEU A 21 -22.86 1.80 1.25
N ARG A 22 -21.76 2.53 1.10
CA ARG A 22 -20.94 2.53 -0.12
C ARG A 22 -20.52 1.11 -0.49
N ASN A 23 -20.03 0.33 0.46
CA ASN A 23 -19.58 -1.04 0.22
C ASN A 23 -20.72 -1.95 -0.22
N VAL A 24 -21.90 -1.86 0.42
CA VAL A 24 -23.09 -2.60 0.02
C VAL A 24 -23.50 -2.23 -1.41
N LEU A 25 -23.50 -0.95 -1.78
CA LEU A 25 -23.84 -0.52 -3.14
C LEU A 25 -22.92 -1.11 -4.22
N TYR A 26 -21.63 -1.29 -3.93
CA TYR A 26 -20.71 -2.03 -4.81
C TYR A 26 -20.97 -3.55 -4.77
N ASP A 27 -21.24 -4.12 -3.59
CA ASP A 27 -21.48 -5.56 -3.42
C ASP A 27 -22.73 -6.02 -4.20
N VAL A 28 -23.78 -5.20 -4.25
CA VAL A 28 -25.02 -5.49 -4.99
C VAL A 28 -25.01 -4.99 -6.43
N GLY A 29 -23.93 -4.35 -6.88
CA GLY A 29 -23.76 -3.90 -8.28
C GLY A 29 -24.50 -2.61 -8.67
N ILE A 30 -25.01 -1.84 -7.70
CA ILE A 30 -25.59 -0.50 -7.98
C ILE A 30 -24.49 0.47 -8.42
N LEU A 31 -23.35 0.46 -7.71
CA LEU A 31 -22.15 1.16 -8.14
C LEU A 31 -21.34 0.26 -9.09
N LYS A 32 -20.92 0.82 -10.22
CA LYS A 32 -20.22 0.07 -11.27
C LYS A 32 -18.76 -0.15 -10.90
N SER A 33 -18.28 -1.36 -11.16
CA SER A 33 -16.86 -1.72 -11.16
C SER A 33 -16.44 -2.11 -12.57
N HIS A 34 -15.21 -1.75 -12.94
CA HIS A 34 -14.61 -2.01 -14.24
C HIS A 34 -13.54 -3.09 -14.10
N SER A 35 -13.57 -4.05 -15.02
CA SER A 35 -12.47 -4.98 -15.28
C SER A 35 -11.74 -4.58 -16.56
N PHE A 36 -10.55 -5.10 -16.74
CA PHE A 36 -9.70 -4.88 -17.92
C PHE A 36 -9.30 -6.22 -18.52
N ASP A 37 -8.91 -6.21 -19.78
CA ASP A 37 -8.54 -7.42 -20.53
C ASP A 37 -7.18 -7.99 -20.12
N ILE A 38 -6.39 -7.21 -19.39
CA ILE A 38 -5.12 -7.64 -18.79
C ILE A 38 -5.24 -7.80 -17.27
N PRO A 39 -4.42 -8.65 -16.65
CA PRO A 39 -4.32 -8.74 -15.19
C PRO A 39 -4.06 -7.39 -14.50
N VAL A 40 -4.93 -7.05 -13.55
CA VAL A 40 -4.76 -5.93 -12.62
C VAL A 40 -4.57 -6.47 -11.21
N ILE A 41 -3.43 -6.15 -10.58
CA ILE A 41 -3.09 -6.56 -9.22
C ILE A 41 -3.18 -5.35 -8.30
N SER A 42 -4.05 -5.40 -7.29
CA SER A 42 -4.18 -4.33 -6.29
C SER A 42 -3.38 -4.64 -5.05
N VAL A 43 -2.55 -3.70 -4.59
CA VAL A 43 -1.94 -3.70 -3.27
C VAL A 43 -2.53 -2.56 -2.45
N GLY A 44 -2.92 -2.81 -1.21
CA GLY A 44 -3.35 -1.74 -0.32
C GLY A 44 -3.57 -2.20 1.11
N ASN A 45 -4.12 -1.31 1.93
CA ASN A 45 -4.38 -1.57 3.34
C ASN A 45 -5.70 -0.94 3.81
N ILE A 46 -6.28 -1.44 4.89
CA ILE A 46 -7.55 -0.91 5.45
C ILE A 46 -7.36 0.10 6.59
N ALA A 47 -6.12 0.44 6.93
CA ALA A 47 -5.80 1.39 8.00
C ALA A 47 -5.09 2.65 7.46
N VAL A 48 -5.05 3.72 8.25
CA VAL A 48 -4.11 4.81 8.03
C VAL A 48 -2.75 4.46 8.62
N GLY A 49 -1.70 5.04 8.07
CA GLY A 49 -0.32 4.76 8.47
C GLY A 49 0.42 3.81 7.52
N GLY A 50 1.73 3.70 7.74
CA GLY A 50 2.63 2.94 6.88
C GLY A 50 2.53 1.43 7.15
N THR A 51 1.86 0.71 6.26
CA THR A 51 1.75 -0.77 6.26
C THR A 51 2.78 -1.43 5.35
N GLY A 52 3.74 -0.68 4.82
CA GLY A 52 4.76 -1.20 3.92
C GLY A 52 4.28 -1.45 2.48
N LYS A 53 3.30 -0.67 1.99
CA LYS A 53 2.80 -0.77 0.60
C LYS A 53 3.90 -0.66 -0.44
N THR A 54 4.68 0.43 -0.40
CA THR A 54 5.75 0.69 -1.38
C THR A 54 6.73 -0.48 -1.47
N PRO A 55 7.32 -1.01 -0.36
CA PRO A 55 8.16 -2.22 -0.44
C PRO A 55 7.50 -3.43 -1.10
N HIS A 56 6.19 -3.65 -0.87
CA HIS A 56 5.48 -4.79 -1.48
C HIS A 56 5.19 -4.57 -2.96
N VAL A 57 4.88 -3.34 -3.38
CA VAL A 57 4.75 -3.00 -4.80
C VAL A 57 6.11 -3.16 -5.50
N GLU A 58 7.20 -2.70 -4.89
CA GLU A 58 8.57 -2.90 -5.42
C GLU A 58 8.94 -4.38 -5.51
N TYR A 59 8.53 -5.20 -4.53
CA TYR A 59 8.73 -6.65 -4.58
C TYR A 59 8.00 -7.27 -5.78
N LEU A 60 6.73 -6.89 -6.02
CA LEU A 60 5.98 -7.37 -7.19
C LEU A 60 6.60 -6.90 -8.50
N VAL A 61 7.10 -5.66 -8.55
CA VAL A 61 7.84 -5.14 -9.71
C VAL A 61 9.06 -6.03 -9.99
N ARG A 62 9.90 -6.32 -8.98
CA ARG A 62 11.08 -7.20 -9.15
C ARG A 62 10.71 -8.61 -9.57
N LEU A 63 9.60 -9.14 -9.06
CA LEU A 63 9.14 -10.48 -9.37
C LEU A 63 8.64 -10.62 -10.82
N LEU A 64 8.07 -9.56 -11.40
CA LEU A 64 7.34 -9.63 -12.67
C LEU A 64 8.05 -8.96 -13.85
N LYS A 65 8.87 -7.93 -13.62
CA LYS A 65 9.41 -7.07 -14.70
C LYS A 65 10.25 -7.79 -15.76
N ASP A 66 10.90 -8.91 -15.39
CA ASP A 66 11.77 -9.65 -16.29
C ASP A 66 11.00 -10.63 -17.19
N GLN A 67 9.72 -10.89 -16.88
CA GLN A 67 8.85 -11.82 -17.61
C GLN A 67 7.65 -11.12 -18.27
N TYR A 68 7.25 -9.95 -17.79
CA TYR A 68 6.03 -9.25 -18.19
C TYR A 68 6.30 -7.75 -18.36
N LYS A 69 5.63 -7.14 -19.33
CA LYS A 69 5.56 -5.68 -19.48
C LYS A 69 4.60 -5.12 -18.44
N ILE A 70 5.16 -4.51 -17.41
CA ILE A 70 4.39 -4.04 -16.27
C ILE A 70 4.27 -2.51 -16.21
N ALA A 71 3.15 -2.05 -15.68
CA ALA A 71 2.96 -0.66 -15.29
C ALA A 71 2.54 -0.57 -13.82
N VAL A 72 2.99 0.45 -13.10
CA VAL A 72 2.52 0.82 -11.77
C VAL A 72 1.61 2.03 -11.89
N LEU A 73 0.42 1.97 -11.28
CA LEU A 73 -0.51 3.09 -11.21
C LEU A 73 -0.79 3.44 -9.75
N SER A 74 -0.37 4.64 -9.35
CA SER A 74 -0.60 5.18 -8.00
C SER A 74 -1.53 6.39 -8.04
N ARG A 75 -1.83 6.95 -6.86
CA ARG A 75 -2.63 8.18 -6.74
C ARG A 75 -1.79 9.41 -7.04
N GLY A 76 -0.53 9.36 -6.63
CA GLY A 76 0.33 10.52 -6.49
C GLY A 76 -0.20 11.49 -5.43
N TYR A 77 -0.20 11.04 -4.18
CA TYR A 77 -0.69 11.84 -3.05
C TYR A 77 0.13 13.14 -2.92
N LYS A 78 -0.56 14.28 -2.71
CA LYS A 78 0.02 15.63 -2.57
C LYS A 78 0.84 16.14 -3.78
N ARG A 79 0.70 15.50 -4.93
CA ARG A 79 1.35 15.99 -6.16
C ARG A 79 0.72 17.30 -6.67
N THR A 80 1.46 18.04 -7.48
CA THR A 80 1.03 19.28 -8.14
C THR A 80 0.32 19.04 -9.46
N THR A 81 0.65 17.94 -10.16
CA THR A 81 -0.05 17.55 -11.40
C THR A 81 -1.47 17.07 -11.11
N SER A 82 -2.38 17.30 -12.06
CA SER A 82 -3.75 16.79 -12.01
C SER A 82 -3.93 15.62 -12.97
N ASP A 83 -5.07 14.93 -12.86
CA ASP A 83 -5.52 13.94 -13.84
C ASP A 83 -4.51 12.83 -14.13
N TYR A 84 -4.55 12.23 -15.31
CA TYR A 84 -3.55 11.24 -15.68
C TYR A 84 -2.20 11.91 -15.97
N PHE A 85 -1.14 11.42 -15.34
CA PHE A 85 0.24 11.82 -15.64
C PHE A 85 1.15 10.59 -15.66
N LEU A 86 1.92 10.45 -16.73
CA LEU A 86 2.93 9.40 -16.89
C LEU A 86 4.27 9.93 -16.39
N ALA A 87 4.87 9.26 -15.42
CA ALA A 87 6.14 9.67 -14.84
C ALA A 87 7.29 9.49 -15.83
N GLU A 88 8.11 10.52 -15.96
CA GLU A 88 9.40 10.47 -16.64
C GLU A 88 10.51 10.15 -15.64
N ASN A 89 11.70 9.79 -16.13
CA ASN A 89 12.86 9.52 -15.26
C ASN A 89 13.33 10.78 -14.51
N ILE A 90 12.99 11.97 -15.03
CA ILE A 90 13.30 13.27 -14.43
C ILE A 90 12.19 13.81 -13.53
N SER A 91 11.04 13.14 -13.46
CA SER A 91 9.90 13.61 -12.66
C SER A 91 10.25 13.63 -11.18
N ASP A 92 9.86 14.71 -10.50
CA ASP A 92 10.14 14.87 -9.07
C ASP A 92 8.95 14.45 -8.17
N ALA A 93 9.23 14.33 -6.87
CA ALA A 93 8.21 13.94 -5.90
C ALA A 93 7.08 14.97 -5.76
N SER A 94 7.31 16.24 -6.12
CA SER A 94 6.24 17.24 -6.15
C SER A 94 5.28 17.02 -7.31
N GLU A 95 5.75 16.50 -8.45
CA GLU A 95 4.95 16.26 -9.65
C GLU A 95 4.15 14.97 -9.59
N ILE A 96 4.70 13.91 -9.01
CA ILE A 96 4.08 12.56 -9.00
C ILE A 96 3.90 11.96 -7.61
N GLY A 97 4.36 12.63 -6.56
CA GLY A 97 4.35 12.11 -5.19
C GLY A 97 5.59 11.28 -4.85
N ASP A 98 5.85 11.16 -3.54
CA ASP A 98 7.04 10.49 -3.01
C ASP A 98 7.11 8.99 -3.41
N GLU A 99 6.03 8.24 -3.20
CA GLU A 99 6.00 6.78 -3.46
C GLU A 99 6.17 6.44 -4.97
N PRO A 100 5.46 7.10 -5.92
CA PRO A 100 5.66 6.85 -7.35
C PRO A 100 7.03 7.29 -7.85
N CYS A 101 7.57 8.40 -7.32
CA CYS A 101 8.91 8.86 -7.63
C CYS A 101 9.97 7.83 -7.21
N GLN A 102 9.87 7.31 -5.99
CA GLN A 102 10.75 6.24 -5.50
C GLN A 102 10.72 5.00 -6.40
N ILE A 103 9.52 4.56 -6.82
CA ILE A 103 9.38 3.40 -7.71
C ILE A 103 10.01 3.70 -9.08
N LYS A 104 9.74 4.87 -9.66
CA LYS A 104 10.29 5.24 -10.97
C LYS A 104 11.82 5.34 -10.96
N GLN A 105 12.41 5.90 -9.92
CA GLN A 105 13.87 5.99 -9.76
C GLN A 105 14.53 4.60 -9.64
N LYS A 106 13.93 3.68 -8.87
CA LYS A 106 14.47 2.32 -8.70
C LYS A 106 14.28 1.43 -9.93
N PHE A 107 13.26 1.72 -10.73
CA PHE A 107 12.87 0.92 -11.88
C PHE A 107 12.62 1.84 -13.10
N PRO A 108 13.68 2.42 -13.69
CA PRO A 108 13.55 3.39 -14.78
C PRO A 108 12.87 2.81 -16.02
N ASP A 109 12.99 1.50 -16.23
CA ASP A 109 12.50 0.79 -17.42
C ASP A 109 11.01 0.46 -17.38
N ILE A 110 10.34 0.56 -16.23
CA ILE A 110 8.90 0.30 -16.12
C ILE A 110 8.09 1.58 -16.28
N GLN A 111 6.82 1.41 -16.68
CA GLN A 111 5.88 2.53 -16.74
C GLN A 111 5.35 2.79 -15.33
N VAL A 112 5.40 4.06 -14.90
CA VAL A 112 4.81 4.50 -13.64
C VAL A 112 3.89 5.67 -13.97
N ALA A 113 2.62 5.57 -13.60
CA ALA A 113 1.65 6.63 -13.80
C ALA A 113 0.93 6.96 -12.50
N VAL A 114 0.39 8.17 -12.46
CA VAL A 114 -0.40 8.69 -11.35
C VAL A 114 -1.71 9.26 -11.87
N CYS A 115 -2.81 8.85 -11.27
CA CYS A 115 -4.15 9.29 -11.67
C CYS A 115 -5.14 9.06 -10.53
N GLU A 116 -5.92 10.08 -10.15
CA GLU A 116 -6.88 9.95 -9.05
C GLU A 116 -7.99 8.92 -9.33
N ASP A 117 -8.57 8.99 -10.52
CA ASP A 117 -9.44 7.95 -11.06
C ASP A 117 -8.56 6.82 -11.63
N ARG A 118 -8.54 5.68 -10.95
CA ARG A 118 -7.71 4.56 -11.42
C ARG A 118 -8.29 3.93 -12.68
N VAL A 119 -9.60 3.95 -12.89
CA VAL A 119 -10.21 3.40 -14.10
C VAL A 119 -9.70 4.17 -15.31
N GLU A 120 -9.70 5.50 -15.21
CA GLU A 120 -9.10 6.36 -16.23
C GLU A 120 -7.60 6.11 -16.38
N GLY A 121 -6.86 5.99 -15.28
CA GLY A 121 -5.43 5.74 -15.31
C GLY A 121 -5.05 4.45 -16.03
N VAL A 122 -5.77 3.35 -15.77
CA VAL A 122 -5.54 2.07 -16.47
C VAL A 122 -5.90 2.19 -17.95
N LYS A 123 -7.00 2.87 -18.31
CA LYS A 123 -7.37 3.10 -19.71
C LYS A 123 -6.29 3.87 -20.47
N ASN A 124 -5.75 4.94 -19.86
CA ASN A 124 -4.69 5.73 -20.48
C ASN A 124 -3.39 4.95 -20.61
N LEU A 125 -3.02 4.14 -19.61
CA LEU A 125 -1.87 3.22 -19.70
C LEU A 125 -2.03 2.23 -20.87
N LEU A 126 -3.17 1.55 -20.97
CA LEU A 126 -3.44 0.59 -22.05
C LEU A 126 -3.49 1.24 -23.43
N LYS A 127 -3.93 2.51 -23.51
CA LYS A 127 -3.94 3.27 -24.76
C LYS A 127 -2.52 3.66 -25.18
N ALA A 128 -1.68 4.09 -24.24
CA ALA A 128 -0.30 4.50 -24.50
C ALA A 128 0.64 3.31 -24.74
N PHE A 129 0.37 2.18 -24.07
CA PHE A 129 1.17 0.96 -24.11
C PHE A 129 0.25 -0.26 -24.35
N PRO A 130 -0.16 -0.51 -25.60
CA PRO A 130 -1.10 -1.59 -25.93
C PRO A 130 -0.57 -3.00 -25.67
N ASP A 131 0.74 -3.13 -25.46
CA ASP A 131 1.47 -4.37 -25.21
C ASP A 131 1.76 -4.60 -23.71
N LEU A 132 1.13 -3.84 -22.80
CA LEU A 132 1.21 -4.10 -21.36
C LEU A 132 0.57 -5.45 -21.00
N ASP A 133 1.28 -6.22 -20.19
CA ASP A 133 0.84 -7.51 -19.70
C ASP A 133 0.14 -7.41 -18.33
N VAL A 134 0.61 -6.51 -17.44
CA VAL A 134 0.10 -6.42 -16.07
C VAL A 134 0.11 -4.97 -15.56
N VAL A 135 -0.94 -4.56 -14.85
CA VAL A 135 -0.96 -3.30 -14.10
C VAL A 135 -0.99 -3.56 -12.60
N LEU A 136 -0.03 -2.99 -11.88
CA LEU A 136 0.05 -2.98 -10.42
C LEU A 136 -0.58 -1.69 -9.89
N LEU A 137 -1.64 -1.80 -9.09
CA LEU A 137 -2.27 -0.66 -8.44
C LEU A 137 -1.71 -0.45 -7.04
N ASP A 138 -1.16 0.74 -6.81
CA ASP A 138 -0.68 1.17 -5.51
C ASP A 138 -1.77 1.92 -4.72
N ASP A 139 -1.97 1.48 -3.47
CA ASP A 139 -3.00 1.88 -2.52
C ASP A 139 -4.44 1.92 -3.08
N ALA A 140 -4.83 0.90 -3.84
CA ALA A 140 -6.14 0.88 -4.52
C ALA A 140 -7.22 0.02 -3.84
N TYR A 141 -6.98 -0.48 -2.61
CA TYR A 141 -7.92 -1.39 -1.94
C TYR A 141 -9.32 -0.79 -1.71
N GLN A 142 -9.40 0.53 -1.47
CA GLN A 142 -10.66 1.26 -1.33
C GLN A 142 -11.28 1.63 -2.69
N HIS A 143 -10.52 1.57 -3.78
CA HIS A 143 -10.92 2.02 -5.11
C HIS A 143 -11.74 0.94 -5.84
N ARG A 144 -12.93 0.67 -5.30
CA ARG A 144 -13.86 -0.38 -5.76
C ARG A 144 -14.42 -0.17 -7.17
N GLN A 145 -14.17 0.99 -7.80
CA GLN A 145 -14.49 1.19 -9.21
C GLN A 145 -13.63 0.32 -10.12
N ILE A 146 -12.49 -0.18 -9.64
CA ILE A 146 -11.75 -1.26 -10.31
C ILE A 146 -12.03 -2.58 -9.62
N ARG A 147 -12.26 -3.62 -10.43
CA ARG A 147 -12.25 -5.01 -10.01
C ARG A 147 -10.89 -5.63 -10.37
N PRO A 148 -9.94 -5.73 -9.42
CA PRO A 148 -8.66 -6.37 -9.68
C PRO A 148 -8.85 -7.88 -9.90
N ASN A 149 -7.96 -8.49 -10.68
CA ASN A 149 -7.87 -9.94 -10.84
C ASN A 149 -7.22 -10.60 -9.62
N LEU A 150 -6.34 -9.86 -8.92
CA LEU A 150 -5.73 -10.27 -7.66
C LEU A 150 -5.69 -9.08 -6.69
N SER A 151 -6.28 -9.23 -5.52
CA SER A 151 -6.25 -8.23 -4.45
C SER A 151 -5.41 -8.70 -3.27
N ILE A 152 -4.33 -7.96 -3.00
CA ILE A 152 -3.42 -8.16 -1.88
C ILE A 152 -3.70 -7.10 -0.81
N LEU A 153 -4.03 -7.56 0.40
CA LEU A 153 -4.25 -6.69 1.54
C LEU A 153 -3.11 -6.81 2.56
N LEU A 154 -2.46 -5.67 2.81
CA LEU A 154 -1.44 -5.53 3.84
C LEU A 154 -2.07 -5.17 5.18
N ILE A 155 -1.63 -5.85 6.23
CA ILE A 155 -2.07 -5.62 7.60
C ILE A 155 -0.84 -5.57 8.51
N ASP A 156 -0.60 -4.43 9.14
CA ASP A 156 0.49 -4.27 10.10
C ASP A 156 0.30 -5.17 11.32
N TYR A 157 1.37 -5.90 11.69
CA TYR A 157 1.40 -6.83 12.80
C TYR A 157 0.95 -6.19 14.11
N ASN A 158 1.52 -5.03 14.47
CA ASN A 158 1.19 -4.33 15.70
C ASN A 158 -0.28 -3.85 15.72
N SER A 159 -0.80 -3.46 14.56
CA SER A 159 -2.17 -2.99 14.38
C SER A 159 -3.22 -4.09 14.55
N LEU A 160 -2.87 -5.37 14.35
CA LEU A 160 -3.80 -6.50 14.57
C LEU A 160 -4.29 -6.61 16.01
N PHE A 161 -3.46 -6.15 16.97
CA PHE A 161 -3.70 -6.24 18.40
C PHE A 161 -4.26 -4.96 19.01
N LYS A 162 -4.37 -3.89 18.22
CA LYS A 162 -4.98 -2.61 18.64
C LYS A 162 -6.51 -2.64 18.49
N ASN A 163 -7.15 -1.57 18.96
CA ASN A 163 -8.59 -1.39 18.77
C ASN A 163 -8.92 -1.23 17.28
N ARG A 164 -10.01 -1.88 16.84
CA ARG A 164 -10.43 -1.90 15.43
C ARG A 164 -11.48 -0.82 15.14
N MET A 165 -11.27 0.36 15.69
CA MET A 165 -12.19 1.48 15.50
C MET A 165 -11.91 2.15 14.15
N LEU A 166 -12.98 2.56 13.49
CA LEU A 166 -12.88 3.37 12.28
C LEU A 166 -12.41 4.78 12.60
N LEU A 167 -11.89 5.46 11.58
CA LEU A 167 -11.66 6.89 11.62
C LEU A 167 -12.95 7.64 12.02
N PRO A 168 -12.85 8.76 12.76
CA PRO A 168 -11.62 9.32 13.34
C PRO A 168 -11.25 8.80 14.75
N ALA A 169 -12.04 7.92 15.38
CA ALA A 169 -11.75 7.42 16.73
C ALA A 169 -10.67 6.32 16.76
N GLY A 170 -10.43 5.65 15.65
CA GLY A 170 -9.32 4.74 15.44
C GLY A 170 -8.64 4.96 14.10
N ASP A 171 -7.87 3.98 13.67
CA ASP A 171 -7.00 4.12 12.52
C ASP A 171 -7.54 3.36 11.28
N LEU A 172 -8.69 2.70 11.36
CA LEU A 172 -9.26 1.96 10.21
C LEU A 172 -10.00 2.89 9.23
N ARG A 173 -9.63 2.82 7.95
CA ARG A 173 -10.35 3.42 6.81
C ARG A 173 -11.59 2.62 6.43
N GLU A 174 -11.57 1.32 6.69
CA GLU A 174 -12.70 0.42 6.42
C GLU A 174 -12.91 -0.59 7.54
N PRO A 175 -14.13 -1.13 7.70
CA PRO A 175 -14.39 -2.16 8.69
C PRO A 175 -13.43 -3.35 8.51
N PHE A 176 -13.01 -3.97 9.60
CA PHE A 176 -12.07 -5.11 9.51
C PHE A 176 -12.64 -6.30 8.70
N THR A 177 -13.96 -6.37 8.51
CA THR A 177 -14.62 -7.32 7.61
C THR A 177 -14.29 -7.11 6.13
N ALA A 178 -13.89 -5.90 5.74
CA ALA A 178 -13.46 -5.56 4.38
C ALA A 178 -12.28 -6.41 3.90
N LYS A 179 -11.48 -6.98 4.82
CA LYS A 179 -10.41 -7.95 4.48
C LYS A 179 -10.89 -9.16 3.70
N LYS A 180 -12.20 -9.48 3.76
CA LYS A 180 -12.78 -10.54 2.95
C LYS A 180 -12.60 -10.23 1.45
N ARG A 181 -12.53 -8.99 1.00
CA ARG A 181 -12.38 -8.70 -0.44
C ARG A 181 -11.01 -9.07 -1.01
N ALA A 182 -10.00 -9.29 -0.16
CA ALA A 182 -8.67 -9.69 -0.61
C ALA A 182 -8.62 -11.18 -0.96
N ASP A 183 -7.75 -11.54 -1.89
CA ASP A 183 -7.38 -12.93 -2.18
C ASP A 183 -6.19 -13.35 -1.33
N ILE A 184 -5.28 -12.40 -1.07
CA ILE A 184 -4.08 -12.59 -0.26
C ILE A 184 -4.07 -11.59 0.90
N LEU A 185 -3.80 -12.10 2.10
CA LEU A 185 -3.52 -11.30 3.29
C LEU A 185 -2.02 -11.38 3.59
N ILE A 186 -1.36 -10.24 3.72
CA ILE A 186 0.03 -10.18 4.16
C ILE A 186 0.09 -9.45 5.49
N VAL A 187 0.61 -10.13 6.51
CA VAL A 187 0.88 -9.54 7.81
C VAL A 187 2.29 -8.95 7.77
N THR A 188 2.36 -7.63 7.76
CA THR A 188 3.60 -6.88 7.55
C THR A 188 4.24 -6.48 8.87
N LYS A 189 5.55 -6.24 8.87
CA LYS A 189 6.32 -5.82 10.05
C LYS A 189 6.23 -6.82 11.20
N THR A 190 6.22 -8.10 10.87
CA THR A 190 6.34 -9.16 11.86
C THR A 190 7.77 -9.21 12.40
N PRO A 191 8.00 -9.84 13.56
CA PRO A 191 9.33 -10.35 13.89
C PRO A 191 9.86 -11.24 12.77
N GLU A 192 11.17 -11.28 12.59
CA GLU A 192 11.84 -12.15 11.62
C GLU A 192 11.47 -13.62 11.86
N ILE A 193 11.53 -14.04 13.13
CA ILE A 193 11.14 -15.39 13.55
C ILE A 193 9.77 -15.33 14.22
N ILE A 194 8.79 -16.02 13.63
CA ILE A 194 7.43 -16.12 14.16
C ILE A 194 7.15 -17.57 14.57
N SER A 195 6.90 -17.78 15.87
CA SER A 195 6.50 -19.09 16.39
C SER A 195 5.14 -19.54 15.84
N ASP A 196 4.89 -20.85 15.78
CA ASP A 196 3.61 -21.37 15.29
C ASP A 196 2.43 -20.95 16.18
N LYS A 197 2.66 -20.81 17.50
CA LYS A 197 1.68 -20.25 18.43
C LYS A 197 1.29 -18.81 18.08
N GLU A 198 2.26 -18.00 17.65
CA GLU A 198 1.98 -16.62 17.22
C GLU A 198 1.27 -16.60 15.86
N LYS A 199 1.64 -17.47 14.92
CA LYS A 199 0.90 -17.64 13.65
C LYS A 199 -0.56 -18.03 13.91
N GLU A 200 -0.82 -18.96 14.83
CA GLU A 200 -2.17 -19.33 15.24
C GLU A 200 -2.94 -18.15 15.84
N ASN A 201 -2.29 -17.36 16.71
CA ASN A 201 -2.88 -16.16 17.30
C ASN A 201 -3.28 -15.14 16.22
N ILE A 202 -2.37 -14.89 15.27
CA ILE A 202 -2.63 -14.04 14.11
C ILE A 202 -3.82 -14.57 13.30
N LEU A 203 -3.85 -15.87 13.00
CA LEU A 203 -4.95 -16.49 12.24
C LEU A 203 -6.29 -16.40 12.98
N LYS A 204 -6.30 -16.59 14.32
CA LYS A 204 -7.51 -16.40 15.15
C LYS A 204 -8.02 -14.95 15.11
N LYS A 205 -7.12 -13.97 15.02
CA LYS A 205 -7.45 -12.53 14.91
C LYS A 205 -7.89 -12.13 13.51
N LEU A 206 -7.25 -12.69 12.47
CA LEU A 206 -7.54 -12.43 11.07
C LEU A 206 -8.83 -13.11 10.62
N LYS A 207 -9.07 -14.36 11.03
CA LYS A 207 -10.17 -15.21 10.54
C LYS A 207 -10.25 -15.16 9.01
N PRO A 208 -9.21 -15.62 8.29
CA PRO A 208 -9.23 -15.66 6.83
C PRO A 208 -10.34 -16.59 6.34
N ARG A 209 -10.84 -16.37 5.12
CA ARG A 209 -11.65 -17.39 4.44
C ARG A 209 -10.78 -18.58 4.04
N LYS A 210 -11.41 -19.70 3.70
CA LYS A 210 -10.73 -20.94 3.30
C LYS A 210 -9.84 -20.77 2.06
N ASP A 211 -10.24 -19.91 1.15
CA ASP A 211 -9.55 -19.59 -0.11
C ASP A 211 -8.47 -18.51 0.02
N GLN A 212 -8.44 -17.76 1.14
CA GLN A 212 -7.48 -16.69 1.33
C GLN A 212 -6.12 -17.24 1.77
N LYS A 213 -5.06 -16.83 1.06
CA LYS A 213 -3.68 -17.13 1.47
C LYS A 213 -3.20 -16.09 2.47
N VAL A 214 -2.46 -16.53 3.49
CA VAL A 214 -1.88 -15.66 4.52
C VAL A 214 -0.36 -15.77 4.46
N PHE A 215 0.33 -14.64 4.28
CA PHE A 215 1.78 -14.53 4.32
C PHE A 215 2.24 -13.58 5.41
N TYR A 216 3.51 -13.65 5.75
CA TYR A 216 4.14 -12.85 6.80
C TYR A 216 5.43 -12.23 6.23
N THR A 217 5.68 -10.97 6.53
CA THR A 217 6.88 -10.25 6.08
C THR A 217 7.45 -9.41 7.21
N TYR A 218 8.76 -9.46 7.39
CA TYR A 218 9.51 -8.60 8.31
C TYR A 218 10.21 -7.46 7.53
N ILE A 219 10.76 -6.49 8.26
CA ILE A 219 11.60 -5.44 7.68
C ILE A 219 13.06 -5.84 7.88
N GLU A 220 13.83 -5.82 6.80
CA GLU A 220 15.28 -5.93 6.82
C GLU A 220 15.85 -4.60 6.32
N TYR A 221 16.71 -3.98 7.13
CA TYR A 221 17.37 -2.74 6.77
C TYR A 221 18.60 -3.05 5.91
N GLY A 222 18.76 -2.30 4.82
CA GLY A 222 19.96 -2.39 3.99
C GLY A 222 21.18 -1.79 4.68
N LEU A 223 22.31 -1.87 3.98
CA LEU A 223 23.54 -1.18 4.40
C LEU A 223 23.33 0.33 4.38
N LEU A 224 24.06 1.04 5.26
CA LEU A 224 24.12 2.50 5.20
C LEU A 224 24.56 2.94 3.80
N THR A 225 23.92 3.96 3.27
CA THR A 225 24.23 4.52 1.95
C THR A 225 24.42 6.02 2.10
N ASN A 226 25.39 6.58 1.37
CA ASN A 226 25.59 8.03 1.32
C ASN A 226 24.43 8.69 0.54
N CYS A 227 23.72 9.63 1.16
CA CYS A 227 22.58 10.32 0.55
C CYS A 227 22.97 11.59 -0.25
N PHE A 228 24.21 12.07 -0.12
CA PHE A 228 24.65 13.35 -0.68
C PHE A 228 25.75 13.21 -1.74
N GLU A 229 26.51 12.12 -1.72
CA GLU A 229 27.54 11.82 -2.70
C GLU A 229 27.36 10.40 -3.23
N ASN A 230 27.64 10.18 -4.53
CA ASN A 230 27.85 8.85 -5.12
C ASN A 230 29.20 8.26 -4.66
N THR A 231 29.52 8.35 -3.36
CA THR A 231 30.70 7.74 -2.78
C THR A 231 30.25 6.56 -1.92
N ASP A 232 30.83 5.38 -2.19
CA ASP A 232 30.61 4.17 -1.38
C ASP A 232 31.27 4.27 0.02
N HIS A 233 31.74 5.46 0.40
CA HIS A 233 32.42 5.69 1.67
C HIS A 233 31.40 5.80 2.81
N ILE A 234 31.17 4.69 3.48
CA ILE A 234 30.42 4.64 4.73
C ILE A 234 31.43 4.83 5.87
N PRO A 235 31.25 5.81 6.78
CA PRO A 235 32.14 5.96 7.93
C PRO A 235 32.10 4.70 8.80
N THR A 236 33.25 4.30 9.33
CA THR A 236 33.32 3.22 10.32
C THR A 236 32.44 3.58 11.51
N LEU A 237 31.45 2.74 11.79
CA LEU A 237 30.61 2.87 12.97
C LEU A 237 31.41 2.35 14.18
N ASP A 238 32.13 3.24 14.85
CA ASP A 238 32.83 2.93 16.10
C ASP A 238 32.09 3.47 17.34
N GLU A 239 32.56 3.10 18.52
CA GLU A 239 31.95 3.49 19.81
C GLU A 239 32.00 5.02 20.07
N ASN A 240 32.80 5.77 19.32
CA ASN A 240 32.93 7.22 19.46
C ASN A 240 31.98 7.99 18.53
N LEU A 241 31.29 7.30 17.62
CA LEU A 241 30.38 7.90 16.65
C LEU A 241 29.01 8.19 17.27
N SER A 242 28.64 9.47 17.32
CA SER A 242 27.28 9.89 17.66
C SER A 242 26.43 10.04 16.40
N ILE A 243 25.33 9.28 16.32
CA ILE A 243 24.41 9.30 15.17
C ILE A 243 23.17 10.12 15.52
N MET A 244 22.85 11.11 14.68
CA MET A 244 21.56 11.80 14.73
C MET A 244 20.59 11.16 13.73
N LEU A 245 19.57 10.47 14.24
CA LEU A 245 18.51 9.90 13.42
C LEU A 245 17.35 10.91 13.28
N PHE A 246 16.91 11.15 12.06
CA PHE A 246 15.66 11.88 11.78
C PHE A 246 14.83 11.12 10.75
N CYS A 247 13.50 11.20 10.86
CA CYS A 247 12.60 10.60 9.88
C CYS A 247 11.30 11.41 9.76
N GLY A 248 10.78 11.51 8.55
CA GLY A 248 9.53 12.19 8.21
C GLY A 248 8.36 11.22 8.06
N VAL A 249 8.24 10.20 8.91
CA VAL A 249 7.23 9.14 8.77
C VAL A 249 6.17 9.19 9.87
N ALA A 250 4.96 8.71 9.54
CA ALA A 250 3.82 8.73 10.47
C ALA A 250 4.02 7.89 11.74
N ASN A 251 4.89 6.87 11.71
CA ASN A 251 5.23 6.05 12.87
C ASN A 251 6.71 5.66 12.84
N PRO A 252 7.57 6.33 13.64
CA PRO A 252 9.01 6.09 13.65
C PRO A 252 9.44 4.93 14.55
N GLN A 253 8.54 4.37 15.38
CA GLN A 253 8.87 3.33 16.36
C GLN A 253 9.59 2.07 15.80
N PRO A 254 9.38 1.66 14.53
CA PRO A 254 10.14 0.53 13.97
C PRO A 254 11.60 0.84 13.61
N LEU A 255 12.05 2.10 13.73
CA LEU A 255 13.44 2.54 13.49
C LEU A 255 14.29 2.38 14.75
#